data_AF-A0A7W1HMH6-F1
#
_entry.id   AF-A0A7W1HMH6-F1
#
_cell.length_a   1.000
_cell.length_b   1.000
_cell.length_c   1.000
_cell.angle_alpha   90.00
_cell.angle_beta   90.00
_cell.angle_gamma   90.00
#
_symmetry.space_group_name_H-M   'P 1'
#
loop_
_entity.id
_entity.type
_entity.pdbx_description
1 polymer ?
#
loop_
_entity_poly.entity_id
_entity_poly.type
_entity_poly.pdbx_seq_one_letter_code
_entity_poly.pdbx_strand_id
1 'polypeptide(L)'
;SLGTNQIGIVNQSGGVISANVSGLTLDVDPNSGNGLVNQGTMQATDGGILLLNGNGGGTFTNSGTIKAMGGALQFSGTVTSSGTVDVGSDSLSVTGSYTQTGGAFRLAGGTVTSSSALNFIAGLIDARGSITGNLTNSGNLQPALGGAGLTVNGAVSLLSASSLTFQLGGLTQGSEYGYLNVNGTVALGGQLVLTFANGFENSVTNEDNFTVLTASSALTGQFTNVAPGDRLNTSDGFGSFQVNYDGTEIVLSNFIPGGQFLNFAGLDSSTGAGGNGRSLTFNSPSVVFGDAAGEYHGASFDGGNAAPGTAFLGGNGGTLAATATTGDVILNSDIEASSGANGIDVIGGAGGSVALTSNAGQVAITKRVQVSHDTPGRRSSSGGSITLKSGKTSGVAINVANTGQLLALLDAAAPGPGGKVVIQATASSGSSQVNISGKVQADRGTVDIRSSGSSGQVNLTNADIRADTLKAAVLGGNGVLQVGGGTLTADKTLQLYATNGNGQVVFVGNVSLNGSSTKSIAGDSVTINNGVVVTVNGPKANVYVNSQNNIPKANYSGSGGNGNTTGTFGGAGANPPQPLGSAPALGLPPGG
;
A
#
# COMPACT_ATOMS: atom_id res chain seq x y z
N SER A 1 61.57 10.33 -6.41
CA SER A 1 60.59 10.76 -7.43
C SER A 1 60.47 9.66 -8.48
N LEU A 2 59.28 9.48 -9.04
CA LEU A 2 58.93 8.51 -10.07
C LEU A 2 58.36 9.26 -11.27
N GLY A 3 59.01 9.16 -12.43
CA GLY A 3 58.59 9.78 -13.68
C GLY A 3 59.23 11.14 -13.95
N THR A 4 59.30 12.03 -12.95
CA THR A 4 59.94 13.37 -13.04
C THR A 4 59.53 14.19 -14.27
N ASN A 5 58.24 14.14 -14.65
CA ASN A 5 57.66 14.77 -15.84
C ASN A 5 58.29 14.32 -17.18
N GLN A 6 58.88 13.12 -17.24
CA GLN A 6 59.53 12.59 -18.45
C GLN A 6 58.76 11.44 -19.12
N ILE A 7 58.11 10.58 -18.33
CA ILE A 7 57.45 9.37 -18.85
C ILE A 7 55.96 9.31 -18.51
N GLY A 8 55.21 8.60 -19.35
CA GLY A 8 53.87 8.12 -18.99
C GLY A 8 53.97 6.87 -18.13
N ILE A 9 53.03 6.69 -17.20
CA ILE A 9 53.05 5.58 -16.24
C ILE A 9 51.73 4.81 -16.32
N VAL A 10 51.81 3.48 -16.44
CA VAL A 10 50.63 2.61 -16.34
C VAL A 10 50.86 1.62 -15.21
N ASN A 11 50.19 1.81 -14.07
CA ASN A 11 50.15 0.82 -13.01
C ASN A 11 49.07 -0.21 -13.35
N GLN A 12 49.45 -1.34 -13.92
CA GLN A 12 48.52 -2.37 -14.40
C GLN A 12 47.76 -3.04 -13.24
N SER A 13 46.71 -3.81 -13.58
CA SER A 13 46.01 -4.63 -12.58
C SER A 13 46.98 -5.54 -11.83
N GLY A 14 46.86 -5.59 -10.50
CA GLY A 14 47.81 -6.29 -9.62
C GLY A 14 49.12 -5.55 -9.35
N GLY A 15 49.42 -4.46 -10.07
CA GLY A 15 50.58 -3.62 -9.83
C GLY A 15 50.43 -2.77 -8.56
N VAL A 16 51.56 -2.50 -7.90
CA VAL A 16 51.60 -1.72 -6.65
C VAL A 16 52.64 -0.61 -6.76
N ILE A 17 52.22 0.63 -6.50
CA ILE A 17 53.10 1.78 -6.25
C ILE A 17 52.91 2.17 -4.79
N SER A 18 53.97 2.05 -3.97
CA SER A 18 53.85 2.21 -2.52
C SER A 18 54.83 3.26 -1.99
N ALA A 19 54.29 4.26 -1.29
CA ALA A 19 55.04 5.19 -0.45
C ALA A 19 55.06 4.66 0.99
N ASN A 20 56.05 3.82 1.33
CA ASN A 20 56.09 3.05 2.57
C ASN A 20 57.29 3.39 3.48
N VAL A 21 57.89 4.58 3.31
CA VAL A 21 59.03 5.02 4.12
C VAL A 21 58.62 6.23 4.94
N SER A 22 58.63 6.05 6.26
CA SER A 22 58.17 7.05 7.23
C SER A 22 58.84 8.42 7.04
N GLY A 23 58.04 9.48 6.97
CA GLY A 23 58.50 10.86 6.83
C GLY A 23 59.04 11.23 5.44
N LEU A 24 59.15 10.27 4.51
CA LEU A 24 59.58 10.52 3.14
C LEU A 24 58.40 10.58 2.18
N THR A 25 58.61 11.30 1.08
CA THR A 25 57.63 11.46 0.01
C THR A 25 58.03 10.66 -1.22
N LEU A 26 57.14 9.78 -1.68
CA LEU A 26 57.16 9.28 -3.04
C LEU A 26 56.44 10.29 -3.93
N ASP A 27 57.23 11.18 -4.53
CA ASP A 27 56.80 12.11 -5.55
C ASP A 27 56.58 11.38 -6.88
N VAL A 28 55.33 11.26 -7.32
CA VAL A 28 54.92 10.66 -8.59
C VAL A 28 54.55 11.79 -9.54
N ASP A 29 55.28 11.88 -10.65
CA ASP A 29 55.21 13.00 -11.58
C ASP A 29 55.30 12.48 -13.03
N PRO A 30 54.16 12.13 -13.66
CA PRO A 30 54.14 11.67 -15.04
C PRO A 30 54.26 12.84 -16.04
N ASN A 31 54.59 12.55 -17.29
CA ASN A 31 54.60 13.57 -18.35
C ASN A 31 53.19 14.02 -18.75
N SER A 32 53.09 15.21 -19.36
CA SER A 32 51.82 15.80 -19.79
C SER A 32 51.14 15.07 -20.97
N GLY A 33 51.91 14.32 -21.77
CA GLY A 33 51.39 13.64 -22.95
C GLY A 33 50.56 12.40 -22.62
N ASN A 34 51.08 11.54 -21.74
CA ASN A 34 50.49 10.24 -21.42
C ASN A 34 49.91 10.18 -19.99
N GLY A 35 50.36 11.05 -19.08
CA GLY A 35 49.94 11.03 -17.69
C GLY A 35 50.23 9.71 -16.97
N LEU A 36 49.52 9.48 -15.87
CA LEU A 36 49.49 8.22 -15.14
C LEU A 36 48.10 7.58 -15.22
N VAL A 37 48.05 6.29 -15.55
CA VAL A 37 46.84 5.45 -15.44
C VAL A 37 47.07 4.41 -14.34
N ASN A 38 46.27 4.46 -13.28
CA ASN A 38 46.26 3.47 -12.21
C ASN A 38 45.10 2.49 -12.38
N GLN A 39 45.41 1.23 -12.70
CA GLN A 39 44.50 0.09 -12.67
C GLN A 39 44.80 -0.87 -11.51
N GLY A 40 45.96 -0.70 -10.87
CA GLY A 40 46.40 -1.45 -9.69
C GLY A 40 46.16 -0.68 -8.39
N THR A 41 47.09 -0.81 -7.44
CA THR A 41 47.07 -0.09 -6.16
C THR A 41 48.18 0.96 -6.11
N MET A 42 47.82 2.19 -5.77
CA MET A 42 48.76 3.19 -5.26
C MET A 42 48.48 3.39 -3.78
N GLN A 43 49.50 3.39 -2.93
CA GLN A 43 49.28 3.48 -1.49
C GLN A 43 50.33 4.28 -0.74
N ALA A 44 49.90 4.92 0.35
CA ALA A 44 50.77 5.49 1.37
C ALA A 44 50.64 4.66 2.65
N THR A 45 51.76 4.12 3.16
CA THR A 45 51.80 3.29 4.38
C THR A 45 52.94 3.73 5.30
N ASP A 46 52.89 3.32 6.56
CA ASP A 46 54.02 3.40 7.50
C ASP A 46 54.61 4.82 7.66
N GLY A 47 53.75 5.84 7.63
CA GLY A 47 54.10 7.26 7.73
C GLY A 47 54.67 7.87 6.45
N GLY A 48 54.67 7.13 5.34
CA GLY A 48 55.07 7.63 4.02
C GLY A 48 54.02 8.55 3.40
N ILE A 49 54.47 9.41 2.48
CA ILE A 49 53.63 10.36 1.75
C ILE A 49 53.60 9.97 0.27
N LEU A 50 52.42 9.70 -0.27
CA LEU A 50 52.22 9.53 -1.71
C LEU A 50 51.79 10.87 -2.32
N LEU A 51 52.69 11.52 -3.04
CA LEU A 51 52.43 12.79 -3.72
C LEU A 51 52.19 12.55 -5.21
N LEU A 52 51.01 12.93 -5.68
CA LEU A 52 50.64 12.99 -7.09
C LEU A 52 50.83 14.44 -7.56
N ASN A 53 52.02 14.74 -8.10
CA ASN A 53 52.48 16.11 -8.30
C ASN A 53 51.93 16.73 -9.59
N GLY A 54 52.11 16.05 -10.72
CA GLY A 54 51.65 16.54 -12.03
C GLY A 54 52.33 17.83 -12.48
N ASN A 55 53.51 18.13 -11.93
CA ASN A 55 54.26 19.34 -12.23
C ASN A 55 54.68 19.34 -13.70
N GLY A 56 54.33 20.39 -14.45
CA GLY A 56 54.53 20.43 -15.89
C GLY A 56 53.40 19.77 -16.72
N GLY A 57 52.28 19.37 -16.09
CA GLY A 57 51.01 19.07 -16.77
C GLY A 57 50.58 17.60 -16.81
N GLY A 58 51.25 16.70 -16.08
CA GLY A 58 50.87 15.28 -16.01
C GLY A 58 49.57 15.03 -15.24
N THR A 59 48.58 14.39 -15.87
CA THR A 59 47.30 14.02 -15.23
C THR A 59 47.33 12.63 -14.62
N PHE A 60 46.47 12.38 -13.63
CA PHE A 60 46.31 11.07 -12.98
C PHE A 60 44.90 10.53 -13.20
N THR A 61 44.78 9.35 -13.80
CA THR A 61 43.53 8.64 -14.01
C THR A 61 43.52 7.37 -13.18
N ASN A 62 42.59 7.25 -12.24
CA ASN A 62 42.45 6.10 -11.37
C ASN A 62 41.21 5.27 -11.72
N SER A 63 41.41 4.05 -12.20
CA SER A 63 40.38 3.00 -12.29
C SER A 63 40.61 1.85 -11.30
N GLY A 64 41.78 1.82 -10.63
CA GLY A 64 42.12 0.91 -9.53
C GLY A 64 41.86 1.53 -8.16
N THR A 65 42.83 1.40 -7.25
CA THR A 65 42.75 1.92 -5.87
C THR A 65 43.89 2.88 -5.57
N ILE A 66 43.57 4.05 -5.00
CA ILE A 66 44.52 4.92 -4.30
C ILE A 66 44.14 4.89 -2.82
N LYS A 67 45.07 4.57 -1.90
CA LYS A 67 44.72 4.46 -0.48
C LYS A 67 45.79 4.96 0.50
N ALA A 68 45.37 5.42 1.67
CA ALA A 68 46.24 5.60 2.84
C ALA A 68 45.97 4.51 3.88
N MET A 69 47.05 3.99 4.48
CA MET A 69 47.01 3.08 5.61
C MET A 69 48.16 3.42 6.57
N GLY A 70 47.95 4.40 7.44
CA GLY A 70 48.96 4.95 8.33
C GLY A 70 49.96 5.87 7.62
N GLY A 71 49.61 6.40 6.44
CA GLY A 71 50.42 7.34 5.65
C GLY A 71 49.61 8.59 5.26
N ALA A 72 50.08 9.39 4.29
CA ALA A 72 49.33 10.54 3.79
C ALA A 72 49.28 10.58 2.26
N LEU A 73 48.13 11.05 1.73
CA LEU A 73 47.95 11.32 0.30
C LEU A 73 48.06 12.82 0.03
N GLN A 74 48.72 13.18 -1.07
CA GLN A 74 48.77 14.57 -1.55
C GLN A 74 48.50 14.61 -3.04
N PHE A 75 47.46 15.32 -3.45
CA PHE A 75 47.07 15.53 -4.85
C PHE A 75 47.34 16.97 -5.24
N SER A 76 48.54 17.24 -5.75
CA SER A 76 48.91 18.55 -6.30
C SER A 76 48.58 18.67 -7.79
N GLY A 77 48.51 17.55 -8.51
CA GLY A 77 48.09 17.48 -9.90
C GLY A 77 46.58 17.30 -10.09
N THR A 78 46.16 17.13 -11.34
CA THR A 78 44.77 16.81 -11.69
C THR A 78 44.53 15.31 -11.56
N VAL A 79 43.68 14.92 -10.60
CA VAL A 79 43.29 13.53 -10.35
C VAL A 79 41.84 13.30 -10.77
N THR A 80 41.62 12.35 -11.68
CA THR A 80 40.29 11.85 -12.06
C THR A 80 40.16 10.39 -11.64
N SER A 81 39.09 10.04 -10.93
CA SER A 81 38.88 8.68 -10.41
C SER A 81 37.54 8.10 -10.82
N SER A 82 37.57 6.94 -11.48
CA SER A 82 36.44 6.01 -11.62
C SER A 82 36.59 4.76 -10.74
N GLY A 83 37.76 4.58 -10.13
CA GLY A 83 38.07 3.55 -9.15
C GLY A 83 37.86 3.99 -7.70
N THR A 84 38.59 3.40 -6.76
CA THR A 84 38.50 3.74 -5.32
C THR A 84 39.59 4.74 -4.91
N VAL A 85 39.21 5.76 -4.15
CA VAL A 85 40.12 6.57 -3.32
C VAL A 85 39.74 6.36 -1.86
N ASP A 86 40.61 5.73 -1.07
CA ASP A 86 40.35 5.38 0.32
C ASP A 86 41.33 6.11 1.25
N VAL A 87 40.84 7.14 1.92
CA VAL A 87 41.61 7.93 2.89
C VAL A 87 41.65 7.26 4.26
N GLY A 88 40.69 6.37 4.55
CA GLY A 88 40.61 5.73 5.86
C GLY A 88 40.53 6.75 7.01
N SER A 89 41.31 6.52 8.06
CA SER A 89 41.50 7.43 9.20
C SER A 89 42.65 8.45 9.00
N ASP A 90 43.28 8.46 7.82
CA ASP A 90 44.48 9.24 7.54
C ASP A 90 44.14 10.62 6.93
N SER A 91 45.11 11.23 6.24
CA SER A 91 44.97 12.56 5.63
C SER A 91 45.11 12.56 4.11
N LEU A 92 44.30 13.40 3.46
CA LEU A 92 44.40 13.76 2.06
C LEU A 92 44.47 15.28 1.91
N SER A 93 45.51 15.79 1.25
CA SER A 93 45.62 17.20 0.85
C SER A 93 45.44 17.34 -0.66
N VAL A 94 44.54 18.21 -1.11
CA VAL A 94 44.27 18.49 -2.52
C VAL A 94 44.55 19.96 -2.83
N THR A 95 45.71 20.21 -3.44
CA THR A 95 46.11 21.54 -3.93
C THR A 95 45.89 21.69 -5.44
N GLY A 96 45.80 20.56 -6.16
CA GLY A 96 45.37 20.50 -7.55
C GLY A 96 43.85 20.44 -7.69
N SER A 97 43.37 19.48 -8.50
CA SER A 97 41.94 19.24 -8.71
C SER A 97 41.61 17.76 -8.54
N TYR A 98 40.45 17.47 -7.94
CA TYR A 98 39.93 16.13 -7.82
C TYR A 98 38.53 16.01 -8.43
N THR A 99 38.37 15.04 -9.33
CA THR A 99 37.09 14.70 -9.95
C THR A 99 36.83 13.20 -9.82
N GLN A 100 35.73 12.83 -9.18
CA GLN A 100 35.22 11.45 -9.20
C GLN A 100 34.18 11.29 -10.31
N THR A 101 34.38 10.33 -11.22
CA THR A 101 33.46 10.01 -12.32
C THR A 101 32.74 8.67 -12.13
N GLY A 102 33.01 7.97 -11.03
CA GLY A 102 32.47 6.65 -10.68
C GLY A 102 33.21 6.07 -9.48
N GLY A 103 32.98 4.80 -9.16
CA GLY A 103 33.72 4.14 -8.08
C GLY A 103 33.35 4.67 -6.69
N ALA A 104 34.34 4.78 -5.79
CA ALA A 104 34.10 5.14 -4.39
C ALA A 104 35.18 6.07 -3.82
N PHE A 105 34.74 7.10 -3.09
CA PHE A 105 35.57 7.86 -2.17
C PHE A 105 35.24 7.45 -0.75
N ARG A 106 36.23 7.00 0.02
CA ARG A 106 36.06 6.56 1.41
C ARG A 106 36.84 7.45 2.37
N LEU A 107 36.13 7.96 3.38
CA LEU A 107 36.71 8.67 4.51
C LEU A 107 36.15 8.04 5.79
N ALA A 108 37.04 7.55 6.66
CA ALA A 108 36.70 6.73 7.81
C ALA A 108 37.30 7.30 9.10
N GLY A 109 36.99 8.57 9.40
CA GLY A 109 37.47 9.31 10.57
C GLY A 109 38.69 10.20 10.28
N GLY A 110 39.19 10.16 9.04
CA GLY A 110 40.33 10.96 8.59
C GLY A 110 39.99 12.43 8.29
N THR A 111 40.96 13.10 7.68
CA THR A 111 40.85 14.52 7.28
C THR A 111 41.17 14.73 5.81
N VAL A 112 40.39 15.59 5.16
CA VAL A 112 40.65 16.06 3.80
C VAL A 112 40.79 17.58 3.84
N THR A 113 41.84 18.13 3.25
CA THR A 113 41.97 19.57 3.03
C THR A 113 42.08 19.83 1.54
N SER A 114 41.25 20.71 1.00
CA SER A 114 41.23 21.03 -0.42
C SER A 114 41.15 22.53 -0.64
N SER A 115 42.08 23.06 -1.44
CA SER A 115 42.04 24.47 -1.87
C SER A 115 41.12 24.71 -3.07
N SER A 116 40.79 23.64 -3.81
CA SER A 116 39.82 23.63 -4.92
C SER A 116 38.54 22.90 -4.49
N ALA A 117 37.44 23.10 -5.21
CA ALA A 117 36.23 22.29 -4.96
C ALA A 117 36.49 20.81 -5.33
N LEU A 118 36.10 19.90 -4.44
CA LEU A 118 36.04 18.47 -4.74
C LEU A 118 34.79 18.20 -5.58
N ASN A 119 34.95 17.60 -6.76
CA ASN A 119 33.86 17.38 -7.70
C ASN A 119 33.52 15.89 -7.79
N PHE A 120 32.30 15.52 -7.40
CA PHE A 120 31.79 14.16 -7.50
C PHE A 120 30.70 14.12 -8.56
N ILE A 121 31.02 13.62 -9.76
CA ILE A 121 30.08 13.52 -10.87
C ILE A 121 29.22 12.25 -10.75
N ALA A 122 29.78 11.17 -10.22
CA ALA A 122 29.08 9.91 -9.95
C ALA A 122 29.82 9.08 -8.88
N GLY A 123 29.30 7.88 -8.59
CA GLY A 123 29.87 6.95 -7.62
C GLY A 123 29.39 7.19 -6.19
N LEU A 124 29.99 6.45 -5.26
CA LEU A 124 29.71 6.52 -3.83
C LEU A 124 30.72 7.46 -3.14
N ILE A 125 30.23 8.29 -2.22
CA ILE A 125 31.04 9.00 -1.24
C ILE A 125 30.62 8.47 0.14
N ASP A 126 31.37 7.50 0.66
CA ASP A 126 31.15 6.86 1.95
C ASP A 126 32.06 7.53 2.98
N ALA A 127 31.55 8.52 3.69
CA ALA A 127 32.39 9.48 4.40
C ALA A 127 31.92 9.76 5.83
N ARG A 128 32.87 9.69 6.77
CA ARG A 128 32.82 10.20 8.14
C ARG A 128 34.18 10.81 8.48
N GLY A 129 34.21 11.91 9.23
CA GLY A 129 35.43 12.69 9.48
C GLY A 129 35.26 14.14 9.04
N SER A 130 36.37 14.81 8.67
CA SER A 130 36.35 16.22 8.32
C SER A 130 36.87 16.49 6.91
N ILE A 131 36.14 17.28 6.14
CA ILE A 131 36.57 17.86 4.86
C ILE A 131 36.63 19.37 5.04
N THR A 132 37.80 19.97 4.85
CA THR A 132 37.98 21.42 4.76
C THR A 132 38.15 21.80 3.30
N GLY A 133 37.13 22.42 2.72
CA GLY A 133 37.04 22.69 1.28
C GLY A 133 35.61 22.56 0.78
N ASN A 134 35.36 23.07 -0.43
CA ASN A 134 34.04 23.01 -1.05
C ASN A 134 33.78 21.65 -1.69
N LEU A 135 32.51 21.22 -1.71
CA LEU A 135 32.06 19.95 -2.29
C LEU A 135 30.92 20.20 -3.27
N THR A 136 31.07 19.71 -4.50
CA THR A 136 30.01 19.65 -5.51
C THR A 136 29.70 18.19 -5.81
N ASN A 137 28.44 17.79 -5.65
CA ASN A 137 28.05 16.38 -5.74
C ASN A 137 26.87 16.15 -6.69
N SER A 138 27.03 15.20 -7.59
CA SER A 138 26.02 14.55 -8.44
C SER A 138 25.97 13.02 -8.22
N GLY A 139 26.82 12.48 -7.33
CA GLY A 139 26.82 11.07 -6.93
C GLY A 139 26.02 10.79 -5.66
N ASN A 140 26.24 9.61 -5.06
CA ASN A 140 25.62 9.22 -3.80
C ASN A 140 26.52 9.62 -2.62
N LEU A 141 26.17 10.70 -1.92
CA LEU A 141 26.81 11.09 -0.68
C LEU A 141 26.14 10.35 0.49
N GLN A 142 26.92 9.54 1.18
CA GLN A 142 26.51 8.77 2.34
C GLN A 142 27.38 9.15 3.53
N PRO A 143 26.91 10.07 4.41
CA PRO A 143 27.46 10.24 5.73
C PRO A 143 27.28 8.93 6.51
N ALA A 144 28.35 8.15 6.60
CA ALA A 144 28.27 6.74 6.99
C ALA A 144 27.79 6.56 8.44
N LEU A 145 27.14 5.43 8.71
CA LEU A 145 26.79 5.01 10.06
C LEU A 145 28.06 4.72 10.89
N GLY A 146 28.13 5.28 12.11
CA GLY A 146 29.22 5.09 13.06
C GLY A 146 30.25 6.22 13.06
N GLY A 147 30.72 6.62 14.25
CA GLY A 147 31.69 7.72 14.45
C GLY A 147 31.02 9.07 14.72
N ALA A 148 31.63 10.16 14.24
CA ALA A 148 31.18 11.55 14.49
C ALA A 148 30.56 12.20 13.23
N GLY A 149 29.91 11.41 12.36
CA GLY A 149 29.32 11.90 11.11
C GLY A 149 30.34 12.51 10.14
N LEU A 150 29.85 13.24 9.14
CA LEU A 150 30.67 14.00 8.20
C LEU A 150 30.57 15.49 8.51
N THR A 151 31.71 16.13 8.76
CA THR A 151 31.80 17.60 8.87
C THR A 151 32.46 18.18 7.62
N VAL A 152 31.81 19.16 6.99
CA VAL A 152 32.36 19.92 5.86
C VAL A 152 32.56 21.38 6.27
N ASN A 153 33.82 21.82 6.35
CA ASN A 153 34.21 23.21 6.55
C ASN A 153 34.35 23.91 5.19
N GLY A 154 33.21 24.16 4.55
CA GLY A 154 33.12 24.74 3.22
C GLY A 154 31.68 24.70 2.71
N ALA A 155 31.47 25.14 1.46
CA ALA A 155 30.16 25.06 0.82
C ALA A 155 29.89 23.65 0.28
N VAL A 156 28.64 23.19 0.43
CA VAL A 156 28.15 21.93 -0.16
C VAL A 156 27.07 22.26 -1.19
N SER A 157 27.27 21.79 -2.43
CA SER A 157 26.30 21.89 -3.52
C SER A 157 25.87 20.49 -3.96
N LEU A 158 24.65 20.10 -3.59
CA LEU A 158 23.98 18.89 -4.07
C LEU A 158 23.25 19.21 -5.40
N LEU A 159 23.66 18.57 -6.49
CA LEU A 159 23.13 18.80 -7.83
C LEU A 159 21.93 17.90 -8.11
N SER A 160 21.21 18.13 -9.21
CA SER A 160 19.95 17.42 -9.51
C SER A 160 20.08 15.89 -9.62
N ALA A 161 21.28 15.38 -9.90
CA ALA A 161 21.55 13.94 -9.98
C ALA A 161 21.97 13.31 -8.64
N SER A 162 22.23 14.12 -7.60
CA SER A 162 22.75 13.59 -6.34
C SER A 162 21.72 12.79 -5.56
N SER A 163 22.22 11.82 -4.79
CA SER A 163 21.48 11.23 -3.67
C SER A 163 22.22 11.55 -2.39
N LEU A 164 21.51 12.04 -1.38
CA LEU A 164 22.01 12.13 0.00
C LEU A 164 21.35 11.00 0.80
N THR A 165 22.15 10.03 1.24
CA THR A 165 21.67 8.80 1.86
C THR A 165 22.01 8.74 3.34
N PHE A 166 21.02 8.47 4.19
CA PHE A 166 21.21 8.23 5.62
C PHE A 166 20.69 6.86 6.04
N GLN A 167 21.44 6.22 6.93
CA GLN A 167 21.06 4.98 7.62
C GLN A 167 20.68 5.29 9.06
N LEU A 168 19.50 4.82 9.48
CA LEU A 168 18.94 4.99 10.82
C LEU A 168 19.03 3.67 11.60
N GLY A 169 20.00 3.57 12.50
CA GLY A 169 20.28 2.36 13.30
C GLY A 169 19.99 2.48 14.80
N GLY A 170 19.45 3.62 15.25
CA GLY A 170 19.14 3.96 16.65
C GLY A 170 18.93 5.47 16.83
N LEU A 171 18.84 5.94 18.07
CA LEU A 171 18.46 7.32 18.41
C LEU A 171 19.65 8.26 18.64
N THR A 172 20.87 7.74 18.73
CA THR A 172 22.07 8.51 19.05
C THR A 172 22.78 8.95 17.78
N GLN A 173 22.80 10.27 17.54
CA GLN A 173 23.47 10.87 16.39
C GLN A 173 24.96 10.49 16.33
N GLY A 174 25.45 10.15 15.15
CA GLY A 174 26.84 9.73 14.89
C GLY A 174 27.10 8.25 15.14
N SER A 175 26.80 7.76 16.34
CA SER A 175 27.03 6.35 16.68
C SER A 175 25.96 5.41 16.13
N GLU A 176 24.69 5.84 16.10
CA GLU A 176 23.55 5.02 15.72
C GLU A 176 22.83 5.54 14.46
N TYR A 177 23.08 6.76 14.02
CA TYR A 177 22.72 7.21 12.67
C TYR A 177 23.72 8.23 12.13
N GLY A 178 23.90 8.25 10.81
CA GLY A 178 24.79 9.19 10.12
C GLY A 178 24.20 10.61 10.05
N TYR A 179 25.06 11.62 9.98
CA TYR A 179 24.65 13.02 9.81
C TYR A 179 25.70 13.82 9.02
N LEU A 180 25.24 14.88 8.36
CA LEU A 180 26.07 15.84 7.64
C LEU A 180 26.04 17.20 8.34
N ASN A 181 27.17 17.63 8.89
CA ASN A 181 27.34 18.97 9.44
C ASN A 181 28.14 19.85 8.47
N VAL A 182 27.59 21.00 8.09
CA VAL A 182 28.22 21.92 7.13
C VAL A 182 28.48 23.27 7.78
N ASN A 183 29.75 23.55 8.07
CA ASN A 183 30.21 24.87 8.53
C ASN A 183 30.37 25.83 7.34
N GLY A 184 29.30 25.96 6.55
CA GLY A 184 29.20 26.80 5.36
C GLY A 184 27.77 26.84 4.83
N THR A 185 27.62 27.14 3.54
CA THR A 185 26.32 27.14 2.84
C THR A 185 25.98 25.77 2.27
N VAL A 186 24.69 25.44 2.24
CA VAL A 186 24.17 24.22 1.59
C VAL A 186 23.16 24.60 0.51
N ALA A 187 23.40 24.11 -0.71
CA ALA A 187 22.42 24.10 -1.79
C ALA A 187 21.91 22.67 -1.99
N LEU A 188 20.61 22.47 -1.75
CA LEU A 188 19.92 21.19 -1.85
C LEU A 188 19.40 20.98 -3.28
N GLY A 189 19.65 19.78 -3.79
CA GLY A 189 19.17 19.28 -5.06
C GLY A 189 19.19 17.75 -5.04
N GLY A 190 18.66 17.13 -6.09
CA GLY A 190 18.58 15.67 -6.18
C GLY A 190 17.65 15.08 -5.11
N GLN A 191 17.95 13.90 -4.61
CA GLN A 191 17.06 13.12 -3.75
C GLN A 191 17.61 12.91 -2.33
N LEU A 192 16.71 12.89 -1.35
CA LEU A 192 16.97 12.38 0.00
C LEU A 192 16.58 10.90 0.07
N VAL A 193 17.44 10.05 0.62
CA VAL A 193 17.23 8.60 0.73
C VAL A 193 17.42 8.15 2.18
N LEU A 194 16.47 7.38 2.70
CA LEU A 194 16.45 6.90 4.09
C LEU A 194 16.32 5.38 4.12
N THR A 195 17.17 4.69 4.89
CA THR A 195 17.00 3.27 5.22
C THR A 195 17.22 3.04 6.71
N PHE A 196 16.58 2.02 7.27
CA PHE A 196 16.90 1.48 8.58
C PHE A 196 18.15 0.61 8.54
N ALA A 197 18.79 0.48 9.69
CA ALA A 197 19.90 -0.41 9.95
C ALA A 197 19.73 -1.06 11.32
N ASN A 198 20.51 -2.10 11.61
CA ASN A 198 20.58 -2.75 12.93
C ASN A 198 19.25 -3.23 13.53
N GLY A 199 18.19 -3.41 12.71
CA GLY A 199 16.86 -3.81 13.19
C GLY A 199 16.06 -2.68 13.85
N PHE A 200 16.52 -1.43 13.74
CA PHE A 200 15.91 -0.28 14.41
C PHE A 200 14.48 0.02 13.93
N GLU A 201 14.09 -0.47 12.74
CA GLU A 201 12.71 -0.40 12.24
C GLU A 201 11.68 -1.03 13.20
N ASN A 202 12.13 -1.93 14.08
CA ASN A 202 11.27 -2.63 15.03
C ASN A 202 11.03 -1.84 16.34
N SER A 203 11.75 -0.74 16.56
CA SER A 203 11.72 0.03 17.80
C SER A 203 11.46 1.53 17.61
N VAL A 204 11.61 2.05 16.39
CA VAL A 204 11.33 3.44 16.07
C VAL A 204 9.84 3.78 16.28
N THR A 205 9.58 4.98 16.79
CA THR A 205 8.26 5.49 17.12
C THR A 205 8.04 6.85 16.46
N ASN A 206 6.80 7.35 16.51
CA ASN A 206 6.45 8.66 15.97
C ASN A 206 6.97 9.84 16.83
N GLU A 207 7.46 9.58 18.04
CA GLU A 207 8.09 10.57 18.93
C GLU A 207 9.59 10.77 18.63
N ASP A 208 10.20 9.84 17.90
CA ASP A 208 11.62 9.90 17.56
C ASP A 208 11.88 10.93 16.45
N ASN A 209 12.97 11.69 16.64
CA ASN A 209 13.40 12.74 15.72
C ASN A 209 14.88 12.58 15.37
N PHE A 210 15.22 12.83 14.10
CA PHE A 210 16.59 12.68 13.58
C PHE A 210 17.01 13.95 12.83
N THR A 211 17.92 14.73 13.42
CA THR A 211 18.59 15.83 12.71
C THR A 211 19.69 15.23 11.84
N VAL A 212 19.45 15.13 10.54
CA VAL A 212 20.37 14.43 9.60
C VAL A 212 21.28 15.40 8.85
N LEU A 213 20.91 16.68 8.79
CA LEU A 213 21.73 17.73 8.17
C LEU A 213 21.66 19.01 9.01
N THR A 214 22.81 19.62 9.26
CA THR A 214 22.95 20.94 9.88
C THR A 214 23.85 21.85 9.03
N ALA A 215 23.54 23.13 8.95
CA ALA A 215 24.34 24.13 8.24
C ALA A 215 24.53 25.41 9.07
N SER A 216 25.64 26.13 8.86
CA SER A 216 25.88 27.44 9.50
C SER A 216 25.07 28.60 8.89
N SER A 217 24.38 28.34 7.77
CA SER A 217 23.58 29.32 7.01
C SER A 217 22.31 28.66 6.52
N ALA A 218 21.30 29.48 6.19
CA ALA A 218 20.01 28.97 5.72
C ALA A 218 20.19 28.04 4.50
N LEU A 219 19.50 26.91 4.52
CA LEU A 219 19.44 25.95 3.43
C LEU A 219 18.79 26.62 2.22
N THR A 220 19.35 26.36 1.04
CA THR A 220 18.78 26.83 -0.24
C THR A 220 18.41 25.64 -1.11
N GLY A 221 17.43 25.80 -1.99
CA GLY A 221 16.91 24.68 -2.80
C GLY A 221 16.09 23.68 -1.97
N GLN A 222 15.76 22.54 -2.57
CA GLN A 222 15.03 21.44 -1.94
C GLN A 222 15.31 20.12 -2.64
N PHE A 223 15.07 18.99 -1.96
CA PHE A 223 15.08 17.68 -2.60
C PHE A 223 13.91 17.53 -3.58
N THR A 224 14.13 16.82 -4.68
CA THR A 224 13.12 16.62 -5.73
C THR A 224 12.02 15.64 -5.33
N ASN A 225 12.29 14.77 -4.34
CA ASN A 225 11.37 13.72 -3.89
C ASN A 225 10.63 14.05 -2.59
N VAL A 226 10.92 15.19 -1.94
CA VAL A 226 10.22 15.62 -0.73
C VAL A 226 10.32 17.13 -0.54
N ALA A 227 9.18 17.82 -0.54
CA ALA A 227 9.10 19.24 -0.22
C ALA A 227 9.15 19.47 1.31
N PRO A 228 9.42 20.69 1.77
CA PRO A 228 9.43 21.00 3.20
C PRO A 228 8.09 20.68 3.89
N GLY A 229 8.14 19.83 4.91
CA GLY A 229 6.98 19.39 5.69
C GLY A 229 6.24 18.19 5.13
N ASP A 230 6.59 17.70 3.93
CA ASP A 230 5.99 16.52 3.30
C ASP A 230 6.57 15.21 3.86
N ARG A 231 5.95 14.09 3.47
CA ARG A 231 6.40 12.74 3.86
C ARG A 231 7.30 12.11 2.82
N LEU A 232 8.36 11.47 3.28
CA LEU A 232 9.28 10.65 2.49
C LEU A 232 9.22 9.20 2.97
N ASN A 233 8.97 8.27 2.04
CA ASN A 233 9.07 6.83 2.32
C ASN A 233 10.53 6.42 2.48
N THR A 234 10.81 5.53 3.43
CA THR A 234 12.10 4.85 3.51
C THR A 234 12.26 3.94 2.30
N SER A 235 13.45 3.91 1.69
CA SER A 235 13.67 3.16 0.44
C SER A 235 13.67 1.65 0.63
N ASP A 236 13.73 1.18 1.88
CA ASP A 236 13.57 -0.23 2.28
C ASP A 236 12.11 -0.61 2.57
N GLY A 237 11.17 0.33 2.51
CA GLY A 237 9.73 0.08 2.63
C GLY A 237 9.20 -0.10 4.05
N PHE A 238 10.04 0.07 5.08
CA PHE A 238 9.60 -0.11 6.48
C PHE A 238 8.75 1.04 7.01
N GLY A 239 8.71 2.19 6.34
CA GLY A 239 7.79 3.26 6.69
C GLY A 239 8.05 4.57 5.99
N SER A 240 7.68 5.67 6.64
CA SER A 240 7.92 7.02 6.16
C SER A 240 8.20 7.99 7.30
N PHE A 241 8.89 9.08 7.01
CA PHE A 241 9.11 10.21 7.91
C PHE A 241 8.53 11.49 7.32
N GLN A 242 8.04 12.39 8.16
CA GLN A 242 7.88 13.79 7.78
C GLN A 242 9.26 14.45 7.72
N VAL A 243 9.54 15.24 6.69
CA VAL A 243 10.84 15.89 6.47
C VAL A 243 10.69 17.40 6.63
N ASN A 244 11.17 17.93 7.75
CA ASN A 244 11.09 19.35 8.06
C ASN A 244 12.40 20.07 7.73
N TYR A 245 12.29 21.25 7.13
CA TYR A 245 13.41 22.14 6.82
C TYR A 245 13.31 23.31 7.81
N ASP A 246 14.12 23.30 8.86
CA ASP A 246 14.07 24.30 9.94
C ASP A 246 15.16 25.36 9.77
N GLY A 247 15.12 26.07 8.64
CA GLY A 247 16.08 27.12 8.28
C GLY A 247 17.48 26.59 7.98
N THR A 248 18.21 26.09 8.98
CA THR A 248 19.57 25.57 8.92
C THR A 248 19.65 24.05 9.03
N GLU A 249 18.53 23.36 9.27
CA GLU A 249 18.52 21.93 9.57
C GLU A 249 17.51 21.15 8.71
N ILE A 250 17.80 19.86 8.49
CA ILE A 250 16.82 18.86 8.05
C ILE A 250 16.55 17.91 9.20
N VAL A 251 15.29 17.87 9.65
CA VAL A 251 14.82 17.01 10.73
C VAL A 251 13.79 16.02 10.19
N LEU A 252 14.04 14.73 10.43
CA LEU A 252 13.08 13.65 10.20
C LEU A 252 12.25 13.48 11.47
N SER A 253 10.93 13.51 11.35
CA SER A 253 10.01 13.39 12.48
C SER A 253 8.80 12.54 12.13
N ASN A 254 7.98 12.19 13.13
CA ASN A 254 6.65 11.60 12.93
C ASN A 254 6.69 10.35 12.03
N PHE A 255 7.52 9.38 12.44
CA PHE A 255 7.63 8.09 11.76
C PHE A 255 6.27 7.39 11.67
N ILE A 256 5.97 6.83 10.50
CA ILE A 256 4.82 5.94 10.28
C ILE A 256 5.34 4.63 9.70
N PRO A 257 5.16 3.49 10.39
CA PRO A 257 5.45 2.17 9.83
C PRO A 257 4.69 1.91 8.53
N GLY A 258 5.33 1.23 7.58
CA GLY A 258 4.71 0.78 6.34
C GLY A 258 3.73 -0.37 6.64
N GLY A 259 2.52 -0.32 6.07
CA GLY A 259 1.57 -1.43 6.22
C GLY A 259 1.93 -2.63 5.34
N GLN A 260 1.29 -3.77 5.64
CA GLN A 260 1.62 -5.06 5.04
C GLN A 260 0.60 -5.42 3.96
N PHE A 261 1.05 -5.76 2.74
CA PHE A 261 0.17 -6.40 1.76
C PHE A 261 0.12 -7.91 2.01
N LEU A 262 -1.07 -8.45 2.29
CA LEU A 262 -1.22 -9.88 2.54
C LEU A 262 -1.23 -10.64 1.21
N ASN A 263 -0.07 -11.15 0.80
CA ASN A 263 0.04 -11.99 -0.40
C ASN A 263 -0.01 -13.49 -0.05
N PHE A 264 -1.18 -14.07 -0.26
CA PHE A 264 -1.47 -15.49 -0.14
C PHE A 264 -1.93 -16.08 -1.48
N ALA A 265 -1.59 -15.42 -2.60
CA ALA A 265 -1.90 -15.91 -3.92
C ALA A 265 -1.19 -17.24 -4.21
N GLY A 266 -1.80 -18.05 -5.06
CA GLY A 266 -1.19 -19.25 -5.60
C GLY A 266 -0.03 -18.90 -6.52
N LEU A 267 0.93 -19.81 -6.64
CA LEU A 267 2.06 -19.61 -7.54
C LEU A 267 1.62 -19.65 -8.99
N ASP A 268 2.02 -18.64 -9.75
CA ASP A 268 1.90 -18.63 -11.20
C ASP A 268 2.77 -19.75 -11.81
N SER A 269 2.30 -20.30 -12.93
CA SER A 269 2.99 -21.37 -13.63
C SER A 269 3.33 -20.95 -15.05
N SER A 270 4.57 -21.18 -15.47
CA SER A 270 5.01 -20.96 -16.86
C SER A 270 4.89 -22.21 -17.73
N THR A 271 4.63 -23.38 -17.15
CA THR A 271 4.60 -24.67 -17.85
C THR A 271 3.40 -25.55 -17.51
N GLY A 272 2.50 -25.11 -16.64
CA GLY A 272 1.40 -25.93 -16.11
C GLY A 272 0.19 -25.11 -15.64
N ALA A 273 -0.65 -25.78 -14.84
CA ALA A 273 -1.74 -25.14 -14.13
C ALA A 273 -1.23 -24.20 -13.03
N GLY A 274 -2.01 -23.16 -12.74
CA GLY A 274 -1.71 -22.26 -11.65
C GLY A 274 -1.94 -22.91 -10.28
N GLY A 275 -1.14 -22.54 -9.29
CA GLY A 275 -1.32 -23.00 -7.92
C GLY A 275 -2.59 -22.42 -7.29
N ASN A 276 -3.20 -23.12 -6.34
CA ASN A 276 -4.35 -22.56 -5.62
C ASN A 276 -3.91 -21.43 -4.68
N GLY A 277 -4.77 -20.42 -4.53
CA GLY A 277 -4.69 -19.45 -3.45
C GLY A 277 -4.71 -20.14 -2.09
N ARG A 278 -3.98 -19.57 -1.13
CA ARG A 278 -3.80 -20.13 0.20
C ARG A 278 -4.90 -19.66 1.15
N SER A 279 -4.88 -20.14 2.39
CA SER A 279 -5.84 -19.75 3.41
C SER A 279 -5.17 -19.03 4.57
N LEU A 280 -5.79 -17.95 5.05
CA LEU A 280 -5.41 -17.23 6.26
C LEU A 280 -6.64 -17.02 7.14
N THR A 281 -6.51 -17.41 8.41
CA THR A 281 -7.48 -17.10 9.46
C THR A 281 -6.76 -16.41 10.60
N PHE A 282 -7.27 -15.26 11.04
CA PHE A 282 -6.70 -14.56 12.18
C PHE A 282 -7.74 -13.78 12.98
N ASN A 283 -7.40 -13.51 14.23
CA ASN A 283 -8.20 -12.73 15.16
C ASN A 283 -7.34 -11.59 15.71
N SER A 284 -7.90 -10.39 15.82
CA SER A 284 -7.24 -9.19 16.35
C SER A 284 -8.26 -8.32 17.08
N PRO A 285 -7.89 -7.44 18.03
CA PRO A 285 -8.83 -6.48 18.61
C PRO A 285 -9.59 -5.68 17.55
N SER A 286 -8.90 -5.19 16.51
CA SER A 286 -9.49 -4.58 15.32
C SER A 286 -8.77 -5.07 14.07
N VAL A 287 -9.44 -4.99 12.92
CA VAL A 287 -8.86 -5.35 11.62
C VAL A 287 -9.08 -4.20 10.67
N VAL A 288 -8.01 -3.61 10.15
CA VAL A 288 -8.12 -2.54 9.17
C VAL A 288 -7.28 -2.89 7.95
N PHE A 289 -7.94 -2.92 6.80
CA PHE A 289 -7.30 -2.92 5.50
C PHE A 289 -7.35 -1.49 4.97
N GLY A 290 -6.21 -0.85 4.78
CA GLY A 290 -6.11 0.56 4.41
C GLY A 290 -4.65 0.96 4.24
N ASP A 291 -4.42 2.25 4.00
CA ASP A 291 -3.08 2.79 3.69
C ASP A 291 -2.41 3.45 4.91
N ALA A 292 -3.02 3.37 6.10
CA ALA A 292 -2.46 3.99 7.30
C ALA A 292 -1.46 3.08 8.03
N ALA A 293 -0.76 3.69 8.98
CA ALA A 293 0.22 3.05 9.84
C ALA A 293 -0.33 1.76 10.49
N GLY A 294 0.36 0.63 10.28
CA GLY A 294 -0.02 -0.64 10.92
C GLY A 294 -1.28 -1.32 10.36
N GLU A 295 -1.83 -0.79 9.25
CA GLU A 295 -2.95 -1.41 8.53
C GLU A 295 -2.46 -2.41 7.48
N TYR A 296 -3.39 -3.24 6.97
CA TYR A 296 -3.11 -4.12 5.84
C TYR A 296 -3.41 -3.39 4.52
N HIS A 297 -2.44 -3.17 3.65
CA HIS A 297 -2.60 -2.39 2.39
C HIS A 297 -3.45 -3.09 1.31
N GLY A 298 -4.22 -4.09 1.69
CA GLY A 298 -4.97 -4.99 0.83
C GLY A 298 -4.55 -6.44 1.03
N ALA A 299 -5.20 -7.33 0.30
CA ALA A 299 -4.85 -8.73 0.29
C ALA A 299 -5.15 -9.38 -1.06
N SER A 300 -4.29 -10.32 -1.47
CA SER A 300 -4.58 -11.24 -2.54
C SER A 300 -4.49 -12.67 -2.03
N PHE A 301 -5.56 -13.40 -2.27
CA PHE A 301 -5.73 -14.83 -2.08
C PHE A 301 -6.05 -15.50 -3.42
N ASP A 302 -5.67 -14.89 -4.53
CA ASP A 302 -6.03 -15.42 -5.84
C ASP A 302 -5.40 -16.77 -6.11
N GLY A 303 -6.03 -17.54 -6.99
CA GLY A 303 -5.32 -18.62 -7.68
C GLY A 303 -4.18 -18.04 -8.53
N GLY A 304 -3.07 -18.77 -8.59
CA GLY A 304 -1.99 -18.48 -9.51
C GLY A 304 -2.45 -18.65 -10.96
N ASN A 305 -1.80 -17.93 -11.86
CA ASN A 305 -2.04 -17.98 -13.29
C ASN A 305 -1.50 -19.27 -13.89
N ALA A 306 -2.21 -19.83 -14.87
CA ALA A 306 -1.71 -20.90 -15.69
C ALA A 306 -0.73 -20.40 -16.76
N ALA A 307 0.01 -21.33 -17.35
CA ALA A 307 0.91 -21.05 -18.46
C ALA A 307 0.15 -20.39 -19.64
N PRO A 308 0.52 -19.16 -20.06
CA PRO A 308 -0.17 -18.47 -21.15
C PRO A 308 -0.13 -19.25 -22.47
N GLY A 309 -1.23 -19.21 -23.23
CA GLY A 309 -1.40 -19.91 -24.50
C GLY A 309 -1.70 -21.40 -24.40
N THR A 310 -1.88 -21.94 -23.18
CA THR A 310 -2.10 -23.39 -22.96
C THR A 310 -3.53 -23.70 -22.51
N ALA A 311 -3.93 -24.97 -22.62
CA ALA A 311 -5.21 -25.45 -22.08
C ALA A 311 -5.22 -25.58 -20.53
N PHE A 312 -4.14 -25.20 -19.85
CA PHE A 312 -4.08 -25.28 -18.39
C PHE A 312 -4.98 -24.22 -17.75
N LEU A 313 -5.57 -24.59 -16.61
CA LEU A 313 -6.49 -23.75 -15.87
C LEU A 313 -5.75 -23.00 -14.77
N GLY A 314 -6.20 -21.78 -14.50
CA GLY A 314 -5.77 -21.02 -13.34
C GLY A 314 -6.13 -21.76 -12.05
N GLY A 315 -5.38 -21.47 -11.00
CA GLY A 315 -5.65 -22.03 -9.69
C GLY A 315 -6.99 -21.56 -9.12
N ASN A 316 -7.49 -22.27 -8.12
CA ASN A 316 -8.66 -21.83 -7.35
C ASN A 316 -8.30 -20.64 -6.46
N GLY A 317 -9.29 -19.78 -6.19
CA GLY A 317 -9.17 -18.75 -5.15
C GLY A 317 -9.02 -19.37 -3.76
N GLY A 318 -8.28 -18.67 -2.91
CA GLY A 318 -7.97 -19.00 -1.53
C GLY A 318 -9.05 -18.57 -0.54
N THR A 319 -8.70 -18.53 0.75
CA THR A 319 -9.65 -18.18 1.82
C THR A 319 -9.07 -17.15 2.79
N LEU A 320 -9.81 -16.08 3.04
CA LEU A 320 -9.56 -15.14 4.13
C LEU A 320 -10.67 -15.24 5.17
N ALA A 321 -10.30 -15.42 6.44
CA ALA A 321 -11.20 -15.26 7.58
C ALA A 321 -10.57 -14.32 8.61
N ALA A 322 -11.04 -13.06 8.64
CA ALA A 322 -10.55 -12.05 9.57
C ALA A 322 -11.61 -11.72 10.63
N THR A 323 -11.24 -11.83 11.90
CA THR A 323 -12.15 -11.53 13.01
C THR A 323 -11.61 -10.40 13.90
N ALA A 324 -12.37 -9.32 14.02
CA ALA A 324 -12.19 -8.33 15.07
C ALA A 324 -12.89 -8.81 16.35
N THR A 325 -12.12 -9.01 17.43
CA THR A 325 -12.63 -9.59 18.68
C THR A 325 -13.39 -8.59 19.53
N THR A 326 -13.05 -7.30 19.46
CA THR A 326 -13.67 -6.25 20.28
C THR A 326 -14.03 -4.99 19.49
N GLY A 327 -13.24 -4.64 18.48
CA GLY A 327 -13.38 -3.45 17.64
C GLY A 327 -13.91 -3.75 16.25
N ASP A 328 -13.63 -2.84 15.31
CA ASP A 328 -14.21 -2.86 13.98
C ASP A 328 -13.37 -3.69 12.99
N VAL A 329 -14.03 -4.13 11.91
CA VAL A 329 -13.37 -4.54 10.65
C VAL A 329 -13.60 -3.45 9.62
N ILE A 330 -12.54 -2.80 9.15
CA ILE A 330 -12.63 -1.70 8.18
C ILE A 330 -11.87 -2.11 6.91
N LEU A 331 -12.52 -1.96 5.75
CA LEU A 331 -11.97 -2.26 4.43
C LEU A 331 -11.94 -1.01 3.55
N ASN A 332 -10.78 -0.37 3.53
CA ASN A 332 -10.38 0.79 2.73
C ASN A 332 -9.35 0.47 1.64
N SER A 333 -8.95 -0.80 1.49
CA SER A 333 -8.16 -1.34 0.37
C SER A 333 -8.84 -2.57 -0.23
N ASP A 334 -8.44 -3.01 -1.43
CA ASP A 334 -9.09 -4.16 -2.09
C ASP A 334 -8.67 -5.51 -1.48
N ILE A 335 -9.60 -6.48 -1.48
CA ILE A 335 -9.32 -7.90 -1.22
C ILE A 335 -9.74 -8.71 -2.45
N GLU A 336 -8.80 -9.48 -2.99
CA GLU A 336 -9.07 -10.47 -4.04
C GLU A 336 -8.89 -11.89 -3.51
N ALA A 337 -9.80 -12.78 -3.88
CA ALA A 337 -9.72 -14.22 -3.60
C ALA A 337 -10.36 -15.01 -4.76
N SER A 338 -10.07 -14.63 -5.99
CA SER A 338 -10.62 -15.23 -7.20
C SER A 338 -9.75 -16.37 -7.74
N SER A 339 -10.27 -17.11 -8.72
CA SER A 339 -9.43 -17.96 -9.57
C SER A 339 -8.31 -17.18 -10.27
N GLY A 340 -7.22 -17.87 -10.59
CA GLY A 340 -6.15 -17.35 -11.44
C GLY A 340 -6.55 -17.27 -12.91
N ALA A 341 -5.73 -16.59 -13.72
CA ALA A 341 -5.91 -16.56 -15.16
C ALA A 341 -5.73 -17.96 -15.78
N ASN A 342 -6.60 -18.31 -16.71
CA ASN A 342 -6.51 -19.51 -17.51
C ASN A 342 -5.53 -19.27 -18.68
N GLY A 343 -4.85 -20.33 -19.14
CA GLY A 343 -3.84 -20.20 -20.19
C GLY A 343 -4.42 -19.73 -21.53
N ILE A 344 -5.68 -20.07 -21.80
CA ILE A 344 -6.50 -19.55 -22.90
C ILE A 344 -7.85 -19.11 -22.35
N ASP A 345 -8.68 -18.49 -23.18
CA ASP A 345 -10.03 -18.08 -22.77
C ASP A 345 -10.97 -19.29 -22.61
N VAL A 346 -10.87 -19.93 -21.44
CA VAL A 346 -11.73 -21.01 -20.96
C VAL A 346 -12.23 -20.68 -19.56
N ILE A 347 -13.14 -21.53 -19.07
CA ILE A 347 -13.66 -21.47 -17.71
C ILE A 347 -12.86 -22.44 -16.83
N GLY A 348 -12.24 -21.94 -15.77
CA GLY A 348 -11.31 -22.69 -14.94
C GLY A 348 -11.00 -21.99 -13.61
N GLY A 349 -10.61 -22.79 -12.62
CA GLY A 349 -10.43 -22.35 -11.23
C GLY A 349 -11.74 -21.99 -10.53
N ALA A 350 -11.96 -22.51 -9.33
CA ALA A 350 -13.09 -22.12 -8.48
C ALA A 350 -12.85 -20.74 -7.86
N GLY A 351 -13.93 -19.99 -7.63
CA GLY A 351 -13.88 -18.80 -6.77
C GLY A 351 -13.50 -19.14 -5.33
N GLY A 352 -12.89 -18.20 -4.62
CA GLY A 352 -12.47 -18.33 -3.23
C GLY A 352 -13.49 -17.83 -2.23
N SER A 353 -13.04 -17.57 -1.00
CA SER A 353 -13.89 -17.18 0.11
C SER A 353 -13.30 -16.05 0.97
N VAL A 354 -14.13 -15.07 1.31
CA VAL A 354 -13.77 -13.98 2.23
C VAL A 354 -14.82 -13.85 3.33
N ALA A 355 -14.40 -14.02 4.58
CA ALA A 355 -15.22 -13.84 5.77
C ALA A 355 -14.64 -12.72 6.65
N LEU A 356 -15.43 -11.66 6.85
CA LEU A 356 -15.09 -10.51 7.69
C LEU A 356 -16.07 -10.47 8.85
N THR A 357 -15.57 -10.67 10.06
CA THR A 357 -16.40 -10.75 11.28
C THR A 357 -15.94 -9.73 12.30
N SER A 358 -16.87 -8.94 12.84
CA SER A 358 -16.62 -8.22 14.09
C SER A 358 -17.54 -8.76 15.18
N ASN A 359 -16.98 -9.15 16.32
CA ASN A 359 -17.76 -9.71 17.42
C ASN A 359 -18.57 -8.65 18.18
N ALA A 360 -18.11 -7.39 18.18
CA ALA A 360 -18.74 -6.31 18.95
C ALA A 360 -18.76 -4.94 18.23
N GLY A 361 -17.93 -4.77 17.21
CA GLY A 361 -17.81 -3.56 16.40
C GLY A 361 -18.51 -3.66 15.04
N GLN A 362 -18.27 -2.64 14.22
CA GLN A 362 -18.79 -2.52 12.87
C GLN A 362 -17.96 -3.33 11.86
N VAL A 363 -18.59 -3.78 10.77
CA VAL A 363 -17.90 -4.15 9.53
C VAL A 363 -18.16 -3.07 8.47
N ALA A 364 -17.14 -2.32 8.07
CA ALA A 364 -17.24 -1.20 7.14
C ALA A 364 -16.49 -1.49 5.83
N ILE A 365 -17.18 -1.42 4.70
CA ILE A 365 -16.66 -1.72 3.37
C ILE A 365 -16.75 -0.47 2.48
N THR A 366 -15.60 0.09 2.11
CA THR A 366 -15.51 1.24 1.18
C THR A 366 -14.82 0.90 -0.13
N LYS A 367 -14.20 -0.29 -0.21
CA LYS A 367 -13.51 -0.84 -1.38
C LYS A 367 -14.08 -2.18 -1.81
N ARG A 368 -13.40 -2.86 -2.74
CA ARG A 368 -13.88 -4.08 -3.38
C ARG A 368 -13.42 -5.33 -2.63
N VAL A 369 -14.35 -6.27 -2.47
CA VAL A 369 -14.08 -7.68 -2.21
C VAL A 369 -14.52 -8.46 -3.43
N GLN A 370 -13.60 -9.15 -4.10
CA GLN A 370 -13.93 -9.97 -5.26
C GLN A 370 -13.42 -11.41 -5.11
N VAL A 371 -14.34 -12.37 -5.21
CA VAL A 371 -14.07 -13.79 -4.91
C VAL A 371 -14.21 -14.70 -6.12
N SER A 372 -14.64 -14.17 -7.27
CA SER A 372 -14.69 -14.88 -8.55
C SER A 372 -14.77 -13.88 -9.72
N HIS A 373 -14.50 -14.35 -10.93
CA HIS A 373 -14.47 -13.54 -12.15
C HIS A 373 -15.31 -14.16 -13.27
N ASP A 374 -15.84 -13.29 -14.13
CA ASP A 374 -16.55 -13.60 -15.38
C ASP A 374 -15.85 -13.02 -16.62
N THR A 375 -14.65 -12.45 -16.44
CA THR A 375 -13.88 -11.81 -17.51
C THR A 375 -13.15 -12.85 -18.39
N PRO A 376 -13.15 -12.70 -19.73
CA PRO A 376 -12.40 -13.57 -20.63
C PRO A 376 -10.94 -13.77 -20.19
N GLY A 377 -10.46 -15.01 -20.25
CA GLY A 377 -9.13 -15.40 -19.76
C GLY A 377 -9.01 -15.60 -18.24
N ARG A 378 -10.04 -15.26 -17.44
CA ARG A 378 -10.05 -15.48 -15.97
C ARG A 378 -11.40 -15.98 -15.43
N ARG A 379 -12.25 -16.54 -16.29
CA ARG A 379 -13.60 -16.99 -15.92
C ARG A 379 -13.54 -18.14 -14.92
N SER A 380 -14.13 -17.93 -13.75
CA SER A 380 -14.18 -18.95 -12.69
C SER A 380 -15.18 -20.05 -13.02
N SER A 381 -14.86 -21.29 -12.65
CA SER A 381 -15.74 -22.46 -12.83
C SER A 381 -16.90 -22.52 -11.85
N SER A 382 -16.77 -21.88 -10.69
CA SER A 382 -17.83 -21.66 -9.70
C SER A 382 -17.70 -20.26 -9.10
N GLY A 383 -18.81 -19.71 -8.63
CA GLY A 383 -18.79 -18.46 -7.87
C GLY A 383 -18.08 -18.63 -6.53
N GLY A 384 -17.53 -17.55 -5.99
CA GLY A 384 -16.97 -17.53 -4.64
C GLY A 384 -18.00 -17.14 -3.57
N SER A 385 -17.55 -17.06 -2.32
CA SER A 385 -18.40 -16.63 -1.20
C SER A 385 -17.84 -15.44 -0.40
N ILE A 386 -18.70 -14.47 -0.12
CA ILE A 386 -18.41 -13.33 0.75
C ILE A 386 -19.35 -13.40 1.96
N THR A 387 -18.81 -13.30 3.18
CA THR A 387 -19.59 -13.28 4.42
C THR A 387 -19.17 -12.09 5.28
N LEU A 388 -20.12 -11.22 5.62
CA LEU A 388 -19.95 -10.12 6.56
C LEU A 388 -20.80 -10.38 7.81
N LYS A 389 -20.20 -10.35 8.99
CA LYS A 389 -20.90 -10.55 10.27
C LYS A 389 -20.52 -9.48 11.29
N SER A 390 -21.51 -8.93 11.99
CA SER A 390 -21.27 -8.02 13.11
C SER A 390 -22.16 -8.36 14.31
N GLY A 391 -21.56 -8.51 15.49
CA GLY A 391 -22.25 -8.66 16.77
C GLY A 391 -22.58 -7.33 17.47
N LYS A 392 -22.40 -6.18 16.80
CA LYS A 392 -22.73 -4.86 17.36
C LYS A 392 -24.22 -4.75 17.66
N THR A 393 -24.58 -4.25 18.83
CA THR A 393 -25.96 -4.20 19.34
C THR A 393 -26.69 -2.88 19.05
N SER A 394 -25.97 -1.79 18.74
CA SER A 394 -26.55 -0.49 18.44
C SER A 394 -25.70 0.30 17.44
N GLY A 395 -26.33 1.25 16.73
CA GLY A 395 -25.68 1.99 15.65
C GLY A 395 -25.41 1.12 14.42
N VAL A 396 -24.46 1.54 13.58
CA VAL A 396 -24.15 0.83 12.33
C VAL A 396 -23.29 -0.40 12.61
N ALA A 397 -23.86 -1.58 12.43
CA ALA A 397 -23.18 -2.86 12.58
C ALA A 397 -22.47 -3.28 11.30
N ILE A 398 -23.11 -3.05 10.14
CA ILE A 398 -22.48 -3.30 8.84
C ILE A 398 -22.76 -2.11 7.93
N ASN A 399 -21.73 -1.63 7.24
CA ASN A 399 -21.84 -0.56 6.25
C ASN A 399 -21.14 -0.99 4.96
N VAL A 400 -21.88 -1.09 3.86
CA VAL A 400 -21.31 -1.16 2.50
C VAL A 400 -21.55 0.20 1.86
N ALA A 401 -20.51 1.03 1.86
CA ALA A 401 -20.57 2.40 1.34
C ALA A 401 -20.87 2.42 -0.16
N ASN A 402 -21.23 3.57 -0.71
CA ASN A 402 -21.50 3.74 -2.15
C ASN A 402 -20.31 3.42 -3.07
N THR A 403 -19.09 3.48 -2.55
CA THR A 403 -17.87 3.05 -3.25
C THR A 403 -17.53 1.57 -2.99
N GLY A 404 -18.16 0.95 -2.00
CA GLY A 404 -17.94 -0.45 -1.63
C GLY A 404 -18.54 -1.41 -2.65
N GLN A 405 -17.83 -2.51 -2.90
CA GLN A 405 -18.26 -3.54 -3.85
C GLN A 405 -18.06 -4.93 -3.27
N LEU A 406 -19.10 -5.77 -3.31
CA LEU A 406 -19.02 -7.19 -2.95
C LEU A 406 -19.35 -8.01 -4.20
N LEU A 407 -18.35 -8.67 -4.77
CA LEU A 407 -18.43 -9.27 -6.10
C LEU A 407 -18.12 -10.77 -6.06
N ALA A 408 -19.16 -11.59 -6.25
CA ALA A 408 -19.05 -13.01 -6.56
C ALA A 408 -19.58 -13.23 -7.99
N LEU A 409 -18.78 -12.79 -8.97
CA LEU A 409 -19.12 -12.77 -10.39
C LEU A 409 -19.02 -14.18 -10.99
N LEU A 410 -19.85 -14.49 -11.98
CA LEU A 410 -19.80 -15.79 -12.64
C LEU A 410 -20.35 -15.73 -14.06
N ASP A 411 -19.59 -16.26 -15.01
CA ASP A 411 -20.02 -16.41 -16.39
C ASP A 411 -21.28 -17.29 -16.49
N ALA A 412 -22.20 -16.92 -17.39
CA ALA A 412 -23.45 -17.64 -17.59
C ALA A 412 -23.25 -19.12 -17.99
N ALA A 413 -22.13 -19.47 -18.60
CA ALA A 413 -21.75 -20.82 -19.01
C ALA A 413 -20.94 -21.59 -17.94
N ALA A 414 -20.64 -21.00 -16.78
CA ALA A 414 -19.85 -21.69 -15.76
C ALA A 414 -20.53 -23.00 -15.28
N PRO A 415 -19.77 -24.09 -15.06
CA PRO A 415 -20.35 -25.39 -14.72
C PRO A 415 -20.78 -25.48 -13.24
N GLY A 416 -20.15 -24.72 -12.36
CA GLY A 416 -20.33 -24.78 -10.91
C GLY A 416 -21.49 -23.94 -10.38
N PRO A 417 -21.71 -23.97 -9.05
CA PRO A 417 -22.72 -23.15 -8.41
C PRO A 417 -22.41 -21.65 -8.57
N GLY A 418 -23.46 -20.83 -8.45
CA GLY A 418 -23.36 -19.37 -8.44
C GLY A 418 -22.67 -18.80 -7.20
N GLY A 419 -22.45 -17.49 -7.23
CA GLY A 419 -21.85 -16.75 -6.12
C GLY A 419 -22.72 -16.71 -4.87
N LYS A 420 -22.10 -16.40 -3.73
CA LYS A 420 -22.82 -16.23 -2.46
C LYS A 420 -22.33 -14.97 -1.73
N VAL A 421 -23.25 -14.10 -1.34
CA VAL A 421 -22.97 -12.99 -0.43
C VAL A 421 -23.93 -13.07 0.75
N VAL A 422 -23.39 -13.15 1.97
CA VAL A 422 -24.17 -13.14 3.21
C VAL A 422 -23.75 -11.95 4.06
N ILE A 423 -24.70 -11.15 4.50
CA ILE A 423 -24.48 -9.97 5.34
C ILE A 423 -25.40 -10.09 6.55
N GLN A 424 -24.84 -10.15 7.75
CA GLN A 424 -25.63 -10.42 8.95
C GLN A 424 -25.20 -9.61 10.16
N ALA A 425 -26.07 -8.73 10.65
CA ALA A 425 -26.00 -8.24 12.03
C ALA A 425 -26.59 -9.33 12.94
N THR A 426 -25.73 -9.95 13.76
CA THR A 426 -26.04 -11.20 14.47
C THR A 426 -26.62 -10.99 15.87
N ALA A 427 -26.42 -9.81 16.47
CA ALA A 427 -26.98 -9.47 17.77
C ALA A 427 -28.51 -9.66 17.77
N SER A 428 -29.04 -10.46 18.69
CA SER A 428 -30.48 -10.75 18.80
C SER A 428 -31.28 -9.65 19.52
N SER A 429 -30.58 -8.70 20.14
CA SER A 429 -31.16 -7.57 20.86
C SER A 429 -30.57 -6.25 20.35
N GLY A 430 -31.28 -5.17 20.62
CA GLY A 430 -30.84 -3.82 20.28
C GLY A 430 -31.32 -3.34 18.92
N SER A 431 -30.70 -2.25 18.46
CA SER A 431 -31.15 -1.43 17.32
C SER A 431 -30.06 -1.28 16.25
N SER A 432 -29.24 -2.32 16.08
CA SER A 432 -28.16 -2.30 15.11
C SER A 432 -28.66 -2.21 13.67
N GLN A 433 -27.88 -1.51 12.84
CA GLN A 433 -28.21 -1.19 11.46
C GLN A 433 -27.27 -1.91 10.49
N VAL A 434 -27.84 -2.43 9.40
CA VAL A 434 -27.10 -2.88 8.22
C VAL A 434 -27.40 -1.89 7.09
N ASN A 435 -26.40 -1.12 6.68
CA ASN A 435 -26.53 -0.09 5.65
C ASN A 435 -25.85 -0.55 4.37
N ILE A 436 -26.59 -0.58 3.25
CA ILE A 436 -26.07 -0.94 1.93
C ILE A 436 -26.37 0.20 0.96
N SER A 437 -25.30 0.79 0.43
CA SER A 437 -25.34 1.83 -0.61
C SER A 437 -24.45 1.54 -1.80
N GLY A 438 -23.57 0.54 -1.70
CA GLY A 438 -22.68 0.11 -2.77
C GLY A 438 -23.27 -0.99 -3.65
N LYS A 439 -22.36 -1.64 -4.39
CA LYS A 439 -22.68 -2.74 -5.30
C LYS A 439 -22.54 -4.09 -4.60
N VAL A 440 -23.55 -4.94 -4.73
CA VAL A 440 -23.54 -6.33 -4.24
C VAL A 440 -24.00 -7.26 -5.34
N GLN A 441 -23.10 -8.08 -5.88
CA GLN A 441 -23.40 -8.97 -7.01
C GLN A 441 -23.00 -10.41 -6.71
N ALA A 442 -23.95 -11.33 -6.84
CA ALA A 442 -23.76 -12.77 -6.72
C ALA A 442 -24.40 -13.48 -7.91
N ASP A 443 -23.67 -13.61 -9.01
CA ASP A 443 -24.24 -14.13 -10.26
C ASP A 443 -24.61 -15.60 -10.14
N ARG A 444 -25.77 -15.96 -10.74
CA ARG A 444 -26.40 -17.28 -10.63
C ARG A 444 -26.62 -17.75 -9.18
N GLY A 445 -26.61 -16.79 -8.25
CA GLY A 445 -26.27 -16.99 -6.85
C GLY A 445 -27.25 -16.37 -5.88
N THR A 446 -26.82 -16.22 -4.62
CA THR A 446 -27.65 -15.67 -3.54
C THR A 446 -26.99 -14.46 -2.88
N VAL A 447 -27.78 -13.41 -2.69
CA VAL A 447 -27.51 -12.32 -1.73
C VAL A 447 -28.52 -12.43 -0.59
N ASP A 448 -28.03 -12.62 0.63
CA ASP A 448 -28.85 -12.72 1.84
C ASP A 448 -28.38 -11.69 2.90
N ILE A 449 -29.26 -10.74 3.23
CA ILE A 449 -28.99 -9.60 4.11
C ILE A 449 -29.94 -9.70 5.29
N ARG A 450 -29.40 -9.79 6.52
CA ARG A 450 -30.21 -9.96 7.73
C ARG A 450 -29.79 -9.05 8.88
N SER A 451 -30.76 -8.61 9.65
CA SER A 451 -30.54 -8.08 11.00
C SER A 451 -31.38 -8.84 12.02
N SER A 452 -30.72 -9.35 13.07
CA SER A 452 -31.35 -10.13 14.15
C SER A 452 -31.81 -9.26 15.33
N GLY A 453 -31.44 -7.98 15.38
CA GLY A 453 -31.68 -7.12 16.54
C GLY A 453 -33.17 -6.90 16.79
N SER A 454 -33.60 -6.89 18.06
CA SER A 454 -35.01 -6.72 18.45
C SER A 454 -35.71 -5.51 17.82
N SER A 455 -34.96 -4.42 17.61
CA SER A 455 -35.36 -3.22 16.88
C SER A 455 -34.35 -2.88 15.78
N GLY A 456 -33.74 -3.93 15.21
CA GLY A 456 -32.70 -3.81 14.19
C GLY A 456 -33.23 -3.16 12.92
N GLN A 457 -32.32 -2.67 12.09
CA GLN A 457 -32.65 -2.07 10.80
C GLN A 457 -31.79 -2.64 9.69
N VAL A 458 -32.39 -2.75 8.51
CA VAL A 458 -31.67 -2.95 7.24
C VAL A 458 -32.06 -1.79 6.35
N ASN A 459 -31.08 -1.03 5.87
CA ASN A 459 -31.27 0.16 5.05
C ASN A 459 -30.61 -0.09 3.69
N LEU A 460 -31.41 -0.22 2.64
CA LEU A 460 -30.96 -0.33 1.26
C LEU A 460 -31.15 1.05 0.61
N THR A 461 -30.08 1.84 0.55
CA THR A 461 -30.14 3.25 0.10
C THR A 461 -29.25 3.47 -1.10
N ASN A 462 -29.83 3.67 -2.30
CA ASN A 462 -29.10 3.72 -3.58
C ASN A 462 -28.28 2.46 -3.88
N ALA A 463 -28.66 1.31 -3.32
CA ALA A 463 -27.95 0.05 -3.51
C ALA A 463 -28.14 -0.51 -4.93
N ASP A 464 -27.08 -1.09 -5.50
CA ASP A 464 -27.15 -1.92 -6.71
C ASP A 464 -26.94 -3.38 -6.31
N ILE A 465 -28.02 -4.15 -6.25
CA ILE A 465 -27.98 -5.55 -5.80
C ILE A 465 -28.46 -6.47 -6.92
N ARG A 466 -27.64 -7.46 -7.27
CA ARG A 466 -27.94 -8.45 -8.31
C ARG A 466 -27.64 -9.87 -7.82
N ALA A 467 -28.62 -10.75 -7.93
CA ALA A 467 -28.49 -12.18 -7.67
C ALA A 467 -29.57 -12.98 -8.41
N ASP A 468 -29.57 -14.31 -8.32
CA ASP A 468 -30.79 -15.07 -8.65
C ASP A 468 -31.77 -15.00 -7.47
N THR A 469 -31.24 -15.13 -6.26
CA THR A 469 -31.99 -15.07 -5.00
C THR A 469 -31.53 -13.88 -4.19
N LEU A 470 -32.42 -12.91 -3.98
CA LEU A 470 -32.20 -11.77 -3.12
C LEU A 470 -33.14 -11.85 -1.91
N LYS A 471 -32.57 -11.88 -0.72
CA LYS A 471 -33.30 -11.81 0.54
C LYS A 471 -32.75 -10.66 1.36
N ALA A 472 -33.63 -9.75 1.78
CA ALA A 472 -33.33 -8.74 2.78
C ALA A 472 -34.37 -8.86 3.89
N ALA A 473 -33.92 -9.12 5.11
CA ALA A 473 -34.81 -9.41 6.23
C ALA A 473 -34.38 -8.75 7.53
N VAL A 474 -35.37 -8.30 8.30
CA VAL A 474 -35.19 -7.90 9.69
C VAL A 474 -36.03 -8.82 10.56
N LEU A 475 -35.34 -9.52 11.46
CA LEU A 475 -35.94 -10.62 12.23
C LEU A 475 -36.41 -10.17 13.62
N GLY A 476 -36.06 -8.96 14.06
CA GLY A 476 -36.53 -8.39 15.32
C GLY A 476 -38.02 -8.06 15.33
N GLY A 477 -38.62 -8.16 16.51
CA GLY A 477 -40.04 -7.87 16.72
C GLY A 477 -40.45 -6.40 16.52
N ASN A 478 -39.52 -5.46 16.43
CA ASN A 478 -39.78 -4.06 16.05
C ASN A 478 -38.83 -3.63 14.92
N GLY A 479 -38.39 -4.59 14.11
CA GLY A 479 -37.40 -4.37 13.06
C GLY A 479 -37.93 -3.53 11.89
N VAL A 480 -37.05 -2.76 11.24
CA VAL A 480 -37.44 -1.95 10.07
C VAL A 480 -36.51 -2.23 8.89
N LEU A 481 -37.09 -2.69 7.77
CA LEU A 481 -36.42 -2.74 6.47
C LEU A 481 -36.76 -1.47 5.68
N GLN A 482 -35.79 -0.58 5.51
CA GLN A 482 -35.94 0.62 4.69
C GLN A 482 -35.31 0.42 3.31
N VAL A 483 -36.04 0.82 2.26
CA VAL A 483 -35.58 0.71 0.88
C VAL A 483 -35.82 2.02 0.15
N GLY A 484 -34.79 2.59 -0.47
CA GLY A 484 -34.95 3.80 -1.25
C GLY A 484 -33.78 4.06 -2.19
N GLY A 485 -34.06 4.47 -3.42
CA GLY A 485 -33.03 4.56 -4.45
C GLY A 485 -32.60 3.19 -4.98
N GLY A 486 -31.82 3.19 -6.07
CA GLY A 486 -31.10 2.01 -6.55
C GLY A 486 -31.96 0.95 -7.25
N THR A 487 -31.34 -0.22 -7.45
CA THR A 487 -31.85 -1.34 -8.25
C THR A 487 -31.67 -2.66 -7.51
N LEU A 488 -32.77 -3.39 -7.30
CA LEU A 488 -32.77 -4.72 -6.70
C LEU A 488 -33.18 -5.73 -7.77
N THR A 489 -32.25 -6.57 -8.22
CA THR A 489 -32.46 -7.50 -9.33
C THR A 489 -32.37 -8.93 -8.84
N ALA A 490 -33.45 -9.70 -9.06
CA ALA A 490 -33.45 -11.13 -8.80
C ALA A 490 -34.27 -11.93 -9.81
N ASP A 491 -33.73 -13.07 -10.25
CA ASP A 491 -34.37 -13.90 -11.29
C ASP A 491 -35.14 -15.12 -10.77
N LYS A 492 -34.84 -15.59 -9.55
CA LYS A 492 -35.56 -16.69 -8.89
C LYS A 492 -36.42 -16.23 -7.72
N THR A 493 -35.89 -15.40 -6.83
CA THR A 493 -36.61 -14.99 -5.61
C THR A 493 -36.17 -13.59 -5.18
N LEU A 494 -37.12 -12.69 -4.91
CA LEU A 494 -36.89 -11.42 -4.25
C LEU A 494 -37.78 -11.32 -3.01
N GLN A 495 -37.17 -11.29 -1.82
CA GLN A 495 -37.85 -11.22 -0.53
C GLN A 495 -37.39 -9.99 0.26
N LEU A 496 -38.32 -9.09 0.61
CA LEU A 496 -38.10 -7.92 1.46
C LEU A 496 -38.97 -8.05 2.73
N TYR A 497 -38.39 -8.50 3.85
CA TYR A 497 -39.13 -9.07 4.98
C TYR A 497 -38.85 -8.35 6.31
N ALA A 498 -39.90 -8.11 7.10
CA ALA A 498 -39.86 -7.67 8.49
C ALA A 498 -41.06 -8.25 9.24
N THR A 499 -41.17 -9.58 9.28
CA THR A 499 -42.43 -10.29 9.55
C THR A 499 -42.74 -10.53 11.03
N ASN A 500 -41.82 -10.24 11.94
CA ASN A 500 -41.97 -10.55 13.36
C ASN A 500 -42.50 -9.34 14.14
N GLY A 501 -43.43 -9.57 15.08
CA GLY A 501 -43.99 -8.54 15.94
C GLY A 501 -44.60 -7.37 15.16
N ASN A 502 -44.11 -6.16 15.41
CA ASN A 502 -44.45 -4.90 14.76
C ASN A 502 -43.49 -4.54 13.61
N GLY A 503 -42.81 -5.53 13.02
CA GLY A 503 -41.81 -5.28 11.97
C GLY A 503 -42.37 -4.58 10.73
N GLN A 504 -41.59 -3.68 10.13
CA GLN A 504 -42.05 -2.83 9.04
C GLN A 504 -41.15 -2.90 7.82
N VAL A 505 -41.75 -2.90 6.63
CA VAL A 505 -41.03 -2.60 5.38
C VAL A 505 -41.45 -1.22 4.90
N VAL A 506 -40.49 -0.32 4.73
CA VAL A 506 -40.75 1.09 4.40
C VAL A 506 -39.95 1.48 3.15
N PHE A 507 -40.66 1.92 2.11
CA PHE A 507 -40.06 2.50 0.93
C PHE A 507 -39.93 4.01 1.12
N VAL A 508 -38.69 4.48 1.26
CA VAL A 508 -38.35 5.88 1.58
C VAL A 508 -37.91 6.68 0.36
N GLY A 509 -37.66 6.02 -0.78
CA GLY A 509 -37.28 6.65 -2.04
C GLY A 509 -37.59 5.75 -3.23
N ASN A 510 -37.57 6.32 -4.45
CA ASN A 510 -37.87 5.56 -5.66
C ASN A 510 -36.89 4.40 -5.85
N VAL A 511 -37.39 3.19 -6.10
CA VAL A 511 -36.57 1.99 -6.26
C VAL A 511 -37.10 1.15 -7.41
N SER A 512 -36.21 0.43 -8.10
CA SER A 512 -36.59 -0.56 -9.11
C SER A 512 -36.41 -1.98 -8.59
N LEU A 513 -37.48 -2.78 -8.64
CA LEU A 513 -37.48 -4.20 -8.37
C LEU A 513 -37.50 -4.96 -9.71
N ASN A 514 -36.38 -5.56 -10.07
CA ASN A 514 -36.10 -6.12 -11.39
C ASN A 514 -35.99 -7.65 -11.37
N GLY A 515 -35.90 -8.21 -12.58
CA GLY A 515 -35.67 -9.63 -12.81
C GLY A 515 -36.96 -10.45 -12.88
N SER A 516 -36.78 -11.73 -13.22
CA SER A 516 -37.89 -12.65 -13.49
C SER A 516 -38.56 -13.20 -12.23
N SER A 517 -38.01 -12.92 -11.05
CA SER A 517 -38.52 -13.44 -9.78
C SER A 517 -39.91 -12.90 -9.42
N THR A 518 -40.59 -13.65 -8.55
CA THR A 518 -41.68 -13.13 -7.72
C THR A 518 -41.11 -12.18 -6.66
N LYS A 519 -41.71 -11.00 -6.52
CA LYS A 519 -41.33 -10.01 -5.50
C LYS A 519 -42.27 -10.17 -4.31
N SER A 520 -41.78 -10.67 -3.19
CA SER A 520 -42.53 -10.84 -1.96
C SER A 520 -42.10 -9.79 -0.94
N ILE A 521 -43.03 -8.96 -0.51
CA ILE A 521 -42.81 -7.87 0.45
C ILE A 521 -43.69 -8.16 1.67
N ALA A 522 -43.09 -8.42 2.83
CA ALA A 522 -43.83 -8.93 3.98
C ALA A 522 -43.43 -8.23 5.28
N GLY A 523 -44.41 -7.75 6.04
CA GLY A 523 -44.19 -7.18 7.37
C GLY A 523 -45.51 -7.01 8.12
N ASP A 524 -45.47 -6.64 9.41
CA ASP A 524 -46.70 -6.21 10.10
C ASP A 524 -47.34 -5.01 9.40
N SER A 525 -46.51 -4.13 8.84
CA SER A 525 -46.93 -3.13 7.87
C SER A 525 -45.96 -2.99 6.70
N VAL A 526 -46.49 -2.58 5.55
CA VAL A 526 -45.72 -2.16 4.38
C VAL A 526 -46.15 -0.74 4.03
N THR A 527 -45.19 0.18 4.00
CA THR A 527 -45.46 1.60 3.73
C THR A 527 -44.64 2.07 2.53
N ILE A 528 -45.28 2.79 1.61
CA ILE A 528 -44.58 3.55 0.56
C ILE A 528 -44.78 5.02 0.87
N ASN A 529 -43.70 5.75 1.14
CA ASN A 529 -43.80 7.15 1.55
C ASN A 529 -44.41 8.04 0.46
N ASN A 530 -44.89 9.22 0.85
CA ASN A 530 -45.50 10.17 -0.07
C ASN A 530 -44.57 10.51 -1.25
N GLY A 531 -45.12 10.48 -2.46
CA GLY A 531 -44.37 10.76 -3.70
C GLY A 531 -43.37 9.67 -4.12
N VAL A 532 -43.24 8.55 -3.38
CA VAL A 532 -42.35 7.45 -3.73
C VAL A 532 -43.03 6.46 -4.68
N VAL A 533 -42.29 6.03 -5.70
CA VAL A 533 -42.70 4.99 -6.65
C VAL A 533 -41.78 3.77 -6.54
N VAL A 534 -42.38 2.62 -6.24
CA VAL A 534 -41.71 1.31 -6.32
C VAL A 534 -41.98 0.72 -7.70
N THR A 535 -40.99 0.78 -8.59
CA THR A 535 -41.14 0.30 -9.97
C THR A 535 -40.94 -1.20 -10.03
N VAL A 536 -41.98 -1.95 -10.39
CA VAL A 536 -41.91 -3.41 -10.49
C VAL A 536 -41.75 -3.82 -11.96
N ASN A 537 -40.58 -4.35 -12.30
CA ASN A 537 -40.28 -4.91 -13.62
C ASN A 537 -40.35 -6.44 -13.56
N GLY A 538 -41.13 -7.07 -14.45
CA GLY A 538 -41.45 -8.50 -14.41
C GLY A 538 -42.81 -8.77 -13.75
N PRO A 539 -43.01 -9.92 -13.07
CA PRO A 539 -44.27 -10.24 -12.41
C PRO A 539 -44.66 -9.21 -11.34
N LYS A 540 -45.97 -9.03 -11.13
CA LYS A 540 -46.53 -8.17 -10.07
C LYS A 540 -45.96 -8.56 -8.69
N ALA A 541 -45.77 -7.56 -7.83
CA ALA A 541 -45.36 -7.80 -6.46
C ALA A 541 -46.52 -8.38 -5.61
N ASN A 542 -46.18 -9.24 -4.66
CA ASN A 542 -47.08 -9.72 -3.62
C ASN A 542 -46.75 -9.02 -2.30
N VAL A 543 -47.77 -8.43 -1.68
CA VAL A 543 -47.65 -7.71 -0.41
C VAL A 543 -48.37 -8.49 0.68
N TYR A 544 -47.67 -8.80 1.77
CA TYR A 544 -48.18 -9.57 2.89
C TYR A 544 -48.14 -8.72 4.17
N VAL A 545 -49.31 -8.43 4.73
CA VAL A 545 -49.45 -7.55 5.91
C VAL A 545 -50.46 -8.06 6.92
N ASN A 546 -50.37 -7.59 8.17
CA ASN A 546 -51.45 -7.72 9.12
C ASN A 546 -52.56 -6.71 8.81
N SER A 547 -53.74 -6.93 9.39
CA SER A 547 -54.88 -6.03 9.27
C SER A 547 -55.30 -5.52 10.64
N GLN A 548 -55.76 -4.27 10.69
CA GLN A 548 -56.38 -3.66 11.85
C GLN A 548 -57.80 -3.23 11.48
N ASN A 549 -58.80 -3.71 12.21
CA ASN A 549 -60.23 -3.46 11.91
C ASN A 549 -60.61 -3.80 10.45
N ASN A 550 -60.13 -4.96 9.95
CA ASN A 550 -60.29 -5.41 8.56
C ASN A 550 -59.63 -4.54 7.48
N ILE A 551 -58.83 -3.54 7.86
CA ILE A 551 -58.06 -2.71 6.92
C ILE A 551 -56.61 -3.24 6.90
N PRO A 552 -56.08 -3.66 5.74
CA PRO A 552 -54.70 -4.10 5.64
C PRO A 552 -53.74 -2.94 5.97
N LYS A 553 -52.67 -3.23 6.70
CA LYS A 553 -51.59 -2.26 7.01
C LYS A 553 -50.63 -2.08 5.82
N ALA A 554 -51.22 -1.96 4.64
CA ALA A 554 -50.59 -1.69 3.35
C ALA A 554 -50.75 -0.20 3.04
N ASN A 555 -49.86 0.63 3.59
CA ASN A 555 -49.92 2.09 3.54
C ASN A 555 -49.34 2.62 2.23
N TYR A 556 -50.15 2.58 1.18
CA TYR A 556 -49.87 3.14 -0.15
C TYR A 556 -51.17 3.32 -0.93
N SER A 557 -51.10 4.08 -2.03
CA SER A 557 -52.20 4.31 -2.96
C SER A 557 -52.18 3.30 -4.12
N GLY A 558 -53.36 2.87 -4.58
CA GLY A 558 -53.51 1.88 -5.65
C GLY A 558 -53.19 0.44 -5.21
N SER A 559 -53.33 -0.53 -6.12
CA SER A 559 -53.01 -1.95 -5.89
C SER A 559 -53.62 -2.59 -4.63
N GLY A 560 -54.75 -2.08 -4.13
CA GLY A 560 -55.41 -2.57 -2.92
C GLY A 560 -54.81 -2.07 -1.60
N GLY A 561 -53.92 -1.06 -1.64
CA GLY A 561 -53.47 -0.34 -0.45
C GLY A 561 -54.58 0.49 0.20
N ASN A 562 -54.37 0.89 1.45
CA ASN A 562 -55.37 1.61 2.25
C ASN A 562 -55.42 3.13 2.02
N GLY A 563 -54.54 3.69 1.17
CA GLY A 563 -54.54 5.10 0.81
C GLY A 563 -53.98 6.06 1.87
N ASN A 564 -53.39 5.56 2.96
CA ASN A 564 -52.80 6.41 4.01
C ASN A 564 -51.61 7.25 3.52
N THR A 565 -50.99 6.88 2.41
CA THR A 565 -49.93 7.65 1.75
C THR A 565 -50.18 7.74 0.24
N THR A 566 -49.55 8.72 -0.40
CA THR A 566 -49.58 8.94 -1.86
C THR A 566 -48.55 8.10 -2.62
N GLY A 567 -47.71 7.33 -1.92
CA GLY A 567 -46.75 6.42 -2.55
C GLY A 567 -47.46 5.30 -3.32
N THR A 568 -46.84 4.80 -4.40
CA THR A 568 -47.48 3.81 -5.29
C THR A 568 -46.51 2.73 -5.78
N PHE A 569 -47.07 1.61 -6.23
CA PHE A 569 -46.36 0.66 -7.10
C PHE A 569 -46.52 1.08 -8.56
N GLY A 570 -45.40 1.23 -9.28
CA GLY A 570 -45.35 1.46 -10.72
C GLY A 570 -45.00 0.19 -11.52
N GLY A 571 -44.92 0.32 -12.84
CA GLY A 571 -44.63 -0.81 -13.74
C GLY A 571 -45.76 -1.84 -13.74
N ALA A 572 -45.44 -3.11 -13.48
CA ALA A 572 -46.45 -4.16 -13.34
C ALA A 572 -47.39 -3.95 -12.14
N GLY A 573 -46.97 -3.16 -11.14
CA GLY A 573 -47.72 -2.91 -9.93
C GLY A 573 -47.66 -4.07 -8.92
N ALA A 574 -48.56 -4.04 -7.94
CA ALA A 574 -48.74 -5.11 -6.96
C ALA A 574 -50.14 -5.75 -7.03
N ASN A 575 -50.23 -7.00 -6.58
CA ASN A 575 -51.50 -7.67 -6.28
C ASN A 575 -52.12 -7.09 -5.00
N PRO A 576 -53.44 -7.22 -4.80
CA PRO A 576 -54.08 -6.85 -3.53
C PRO A 576 -53.37 -7.50 -2.32
N PRO A 577 -53.22 -6.77 -1.20
CA PRO A 577 -52.48 -7.26 -0.05
C PRO A 577 -53.12 -8.55 0.52
N GLN A 578 -52.27 -9.49 0.91
CA GLN A 578 -52.65 -10.78 1.47
C GLN A 578 -52.32 -10.84 2.97
N PRO A 579 -52.95 -11.75 3.75
CA PRO A 579 -52.61 -11.93 5.16
C PRO A 579 -51.14 -12.28 5.35
N LEU A 580 -50.48 -11.68 6.35
CA LEU A 580 -49.06 -11.92 6.64
C LEU A 580 -48.70 -13.41 6.80
N GLY A 581 -49.57 -14.20 7.44
CA GLY A 581 -49.38 -15.64 7.62
C GLY A 581 -49.35 -16.47 6.32
N SER A 582 -49.71 -15.88 5.17
CA SER A 582 -49.60 -16.51 3.85
C SER A 582 -48.29 -16.19 3.12
N ALA A 583 -47.41 -15.38 3.73
CA ALA A 583 -46.12 -15.05 3.14
C ALA A 583 -45.25 -16.31 2.93
N PRO A 584 -44.59 -16.48 1.78
CA PRO A 584 -43.64 -17.56 1.57
C PRO A 584 -42.53 -17.55 2.62
N ALA A 585 -42.09 -18.72 3.07
CA ALA A 585 -41.02 -18.81 4.07
C ALA A 585 -39.73 -18.13 3.59
N LEU A 586 -39.07 -17.37 4.48
CA LEU A 586 -37.79 -16.72 4.19
C LEU A 586 -36.65 -17.74 3.97
N GLY A 587 -36.74 -18.91 4.62
CA GLY A 587 -35.69 -19.93 4.63
C GLY A 587 -34.45 -19.55 5.44
N LEU A 588 -33.56 -20.53 5.64
CA LEU A 588 -32.30 -20.31 6.33
C LEU A 588 -31.31 -19.53 5.44
N PRO A 589 -30.33 -18.82 6.04
CA PRO A 589 -29.22 -18.28 5.27
C PRO A 589 -28.50 -19.42 4.54
N PRO A 590 -27.97 -19.23 3.33
CA PRO A 590 -27.24 -20.28 2.65
C PRO A 590 -26.03 -20.70 3.50
N GLY A 591 -25.80 -22.01 3.66
CA GLY A 591 -24.67 -22.58 4.41
C GLY A 591 -24.63 -22.26 5.91
N GLY A 592 -25.80 -22.06 6.53
CA GLY A 592 -25.97 -22.03 7.98
C GLY A 592 -26.21 -23.41 8.57
#